data_AF-A0A961Z971-F1
#
_entry.id   AF-A0A961Z971-F1
#
_cell.length_a   1.000
_cell.length_b   1.000
_cell.length_c   1.000
_cell.angle_alpha   90.00
_cell.angle_beta   90.00
_cell.angle_gamma   90.00
#
_symmetry.space_group_name_H-M   'P 1'
#
loop_
_entity.id
_entity.type
_entity.pdbx_description
1 polymer ?
#
loop_
_entity_poly.entity_id
_entity_poly.type
_entity_poly.pdbx_seq_one_letter_code
_entity_poly.pdbx_strand_id
1 'polypeptide(L)'
;MKEVMLEDLKRKSPTELLSFAEEVGVENASTMRKQELMFASLKQLAAQDIEIVGTGVVEVLQDGFGFLRSPDANYLAGPDDIYVSPSQIRRFALRTGDTVEGHIRSPKDGERYFALLKVSKINFEDPEATKHKVHFDNLTP
;
A
#
# COMPACT_ATOMS: atom_id res chain seq x y z
N MET A 1 6.39 7.55 16.88
CA MET A 1 5.00 7.27 16.46
C MET A 1 4.89 5.77 16.23
N LYS A 2 3.74 5.15 16.50
CA LYS A 2 3.55 3.71 16.21
C LYS A 2 3.22 3.57 14.73
N GLU A 3 3.94 2.69 14.04
CA GLU A 3 3.72 2.36 12.64
C GLU A 3 3.35 0.87 12.52
N VAL A 4 2.46 0.55 11.58
CA VAL A 4 2.07 -0.83 11.28
C VAL A 4 2.24 -1.10 9.79
N MET A 5 2.90 -2.22 9.45
CA MET A 5 3.05 -2.65 8.07
C MET A 5 1.80 -3.40 7.60
N LEU A 6 1.30 -3.04 6.42
CA LEU A 6 0.15 -3.73 5.80
C LEU A 6 0.46 -5.21 5.54
N GLU A 7 1.69 -5.53 5.16
CA GLU A 7 2.12 -6.92 4.91
C GLU A 7 1.99 -7.81 6.16
N ASP A 8 2.32 -7.28 7.34
CA ASP A 8 2.19 -8.01 8.60
C ASP A 8 0.74 -8.39 8.88
N LEU A 9 -0.21 -7.52 8.53
CA LEU A 9 -1.63 -7.81 8.64
C LEU A 9 -2.08 -8.85 7.60
N LYS A 10 -1.60 -8.77 6.36
CA LYS A 10 -1.95 -9.72 5.29
C LYS A 10 -1.52 -11.15 5.61
N ARG A 11 -0.36 -11.30 6.27
CA ARG A 11 0.23 -12.59 6.68
C ARG A 11 -0.48 -13.26 7.85
N LYS A 12 -1.28 -12.53 8.63
CA LYS A 12 -2.08 -13.11 9.71
C LYS A 12 -3.08 -14.13 9.15
N SER A 13 -3.21 -15.26 9.84
CA SER A 13 -4.29 -16.21 9.64
C SER A 13 -5.64 -15.55 9.93
N PRO A 14 -6.76 -16.08 9.40
CA PRO A 14 -8.08 -15.52 9.68
C PRO A 14 -8.40 -15.40 11.18
N THR A 15 -7.97 -16.37 11.99
CA THR A 15 -8.15 -16.35 13.44
C THR A 15 -7.31 -15.28 14.11
N GLU A 16 -6.05 -15.11 13.72
CA GLU A 16 -5.18 -14.06 14.26
C GLU A 16 -5.66 -12.66 13.86
N LEU A 17 -6.16 -12.52 12.63
CA LEU A 17 -6.73 -11.26 12.16
C LEU A 17 -8.00 -10.89 12.92
N LEU A 18 -8.85 -11.88 13.23
CA LEU A 18 -10.04 -11.68 14.05
C LEU A 18 -9.66 -11.20 15.45
N SER A 19 -8.75 -11.91 16.12
CA SER A 19 -8.26 -11.52 17.46
C SER A 19 -7.62 -10.13 17.46
N PHE A 20 -6.85 -9.81 16.42
CA PHE A 20 -6.28 -8.48 16.26
C PHE A 20 -7.37 -7.41 16.04
N ALA A 21 -8.38 -7.69 15.23
CA ALA A 21 -9.48 -6.76 15.00
C ALA A 21 -10.24 -6.45 16.30
N GLU A 22 -10.50 -7.48 17.12
CA GLU A 22 -11.13 -7.32 18.43
C GLU A 22 -10.25 -6.49 19.39
N GLU A 23 -8.94 -6.76 19.42
CA GLU A 23 -7.98 -6.01 20.26
C GLU A 23 -7.92 -4.52 19.90
N VAL A 24 -7.97 -4.21 18.61
CA VAL A 24 -7.94 -2.83 18.11
C VAL A 24 -9.29 -2.12 18.32
N GLY A 25 -10.36 -2.88 18.62
CA GLY A 25 -11.69 -2.35 18.97
C GLY A 25 -12.70 -2.37 17.81
N VAL A 26 -12.55 -3.29 16.86
CA VAL A 26 -13.52 -3.49 15.78
C VAL A 26 -14.76 -4.23 16.29
N GLU A 27 -15.91 -3.59 16.22
CA GLU A 27 -17.20 -4.20 16.58
C GLU A 27 -17.68 -5.21 15.53
N ASN A 28 -18.36 -6.28 15.96
CA ASN A 28 -18.92 -7.33 15.10
C ASN A 28 -17.91 -8.03 14.17
N ALA A 29 -16.63 -8.03 14.55
CA ALA A 29 -15.52 -8.59 13.77
C ALA A 29 -15.77 -10.05 13.33
N SER A 30 -16.39 -10.87 14.17
CA SER A 30 -16.68 -12.28 13.89
C SER A 30 -17.62 -12.53 12.70
N THR A 31 -18.40 -11.52 12.29
CA THR A 31 -19.34 -11.63 11.16
C THR A 31 -18.74 -11.16 9.82
N MET A 32 -17.57 -10.51 9.87
CA MET A 32 -16.94 -9.87 8.73
C MET A 32 -16.06 -10.84 7.93
N ARG A 33 -15.98 -10.63 6.61
CA ARG A 33 -15.01 -11.34 5.75
C ARG A 33 -13.58 -10.85 6.04
N LYS A 34 -12.55 -11.62 5.66
CA LYS A 34 -11.13 -11.24 5.83
C LYS A 34 -10.82 -9.82 5.35
N GLN A 35 -11.37 -9.43 4.20
CA GLN A 35 -11.15 -8.09 3.63
C GLN A 35 -11.86 -6.99 4.42
N GLU A 36 -13.07 -7.25 4.90
CA GLU A 36 -13.84 -6.31 5.74
C GLU A 36 -13.18 -6.14 7.11
N LEU A 37 -12.72 -7.25 7.72
CA LEU A 37 -11.90 -7.24 8.93
C LEU A 37 -10.64 -6.39 8.75
N MET A 38 -9.92 -6.61 7.66
CA MET A 38 -8.73 -5.83 7.34
C MET A 38 -9.05 -4.33 7.27
N PHE A 39 -10.08 -3.96 6.51
CA PHE A 39 -10.48 -2.57 6.34
C PHE A 39 -10.92 -1.93 7.65
N ALA A 40 -11.73 -2.63 8.45
CA ALA A 40 -12.19 -2.16 9.75
C ALA A 40 -11.03 -1.96 10.73
N SER A 41 -10.10 -2.92 10.81
CA SER A 41 -8.89 -2.81 11.64
C SER A 41 -8.02 -1.62 11.24
N LEU A 42 -7.77 -1.45 9.94
CA LEU A 42 -6.96 -0.32 9.44
C LEU A 42 -7.64 1.03 9.69
N LYS A 43 -8.97 1.10 9.56
CA LYS A 43 -9.75 2.30 9.89
C LYS A 43 -9.62 2.66 11.37
N GLN A 44 -9.67 1.66 12.24
CA GLN A 44 -9.56 1.85 13.68
C GLN A 44 -8.13 2.24 14.10
N LEU A 45 -7.10 1.66 13.47
CA LEU A 45 -5.70 2.10 13.65
C LEU A 45 -5.53 3.56 13.23
N ALA A 46 -6.04 3.95 12.06
CA ALA A 46 -5.98 5.32 11.59
C ALA A 46 -6.71 6.30 12.53
N ALA A 47 -7.82 5.89 13.15
CA ALA A 47 -8.55 6.69 14.13
C ALA A 47 -7.77 6.90 15.46
N GLN A 48 -6.77 6.06 15.73
CA GLN A 48 -5.85 6.17 16.86
C GLN A 48 -4.54 6.88 16.50
N ASP A 49 -4.51 7.59 15.36
CA ASP A 49 -3.32 8.24 14.82
C ASP A 49 -2.12 7.28 14.61
N ILE A 50 -2.41 6.00 14.36
CA ILE A 50 -1.39 5.00 14.00
C ILE A 50 -1.20 5.04 12.49
N GLU A 51 0.05 5.28 12.07
CA GLU A 51 0.39 5.32 10.66
C GLU A 51 0.52 3.91 10.08
N ILE A 52 -0.01 3.74 8.87
CA ILE A 52 -0.03 2.45 8.18
C ILE A 52 0.91 2.58 6.98
N VAL A 53 1.84 1.66 6.86
CA VAL A 53 2.83 1.63 5.78
C VAL A 53 2.55 0.46 4.85
N GLY A 54 2.53 0.73 3.55
CA GLY A 54 2.36 -0.26 2.50
C GLY A 54 3.55 -0.26 1.55
N THR A 55 3.86 -1.44 1.03
CA THR A 55 4.93 -1.65 0.06
C THR A 55 4.38 -2.42 -1.14
N GLY A 56 4.94 -2.16 -2.32
CA GLY A 56 4.67 -2.95 -3.52
C GLY A 56 5.38 -2.40 -4.75
N VAL A 57 5.21 -3.10 -5.87
CA VAL A 57 5.81 -2.72 -7.15
C VAL A 57 4.79 -1.97 -7.99
N VAL A 58 5.18 -0.80 -8.48
CA VAL A 58 4.33 0.08 -9.28
C VAL A 58 4.00 -0.60 -10.61
N GLU A 59 2.72 -0.59 -10.96
CA GLU A 59 2.22 -0.79 -12.31
C GLU A 59 1.45 0.46 -12.73
N VAL A 60 1.95 1.18 -13.74
CA VAL A 60 1.28 2.36 -14.32
C VAL A 60 0.39 1.91 -15.46
N LEU A 61 -0.88 2.32 -15.43
CA LEU A 61 -1.89 2.02 -16.44
C LEU A 61 -1.99 3.15 -17.49
N GLN A 62 -2.71 2.88 -18.59
CA GLN A 62 -2.80 3.80 -19.73
C GLN A 62 -3.35 5.19 -19.37
N ASP A 63 -4.23 5.27 -18.38
CA ASP A 63 -4.81 6.54 -17.91
C ASP A 63 -3.88 7.32 -16.95
N GLY A 64 -2.65 6.83 -16.73
CA GLY A 64 -1.61 7.51 -15.97
C GLY A 64 -1.72 7.39 -14.44
N PHE A 65 -2.72 6.70 -13.92
CA PHE A 65 -2.73 6.21 -12.53
C PHE A 65 -2.10 4.81 -12.46
N GLY A 66 -1.85 4.32 -11.25
CA GLY A 66 -1.26 2.99 -11.08
C GLY A 66 -1.65 2.31 -9.78
N PHE A 67 -1.12 1.11 -9.61
CA PHE A 67 -1.26 0.30 -8.40
C PHE A 67 0.09 -0.21 -7.93
N LEU A 68 0.29 -0.30 -6.61
CA LEU A 68 1.36 -1.10 -6.03
C LEU A 68 0.87 -2.53 -5.92
N ARG A 69 1.47 -3.41 -6.72
CA ARG A 69 1.19 -4.84 -6.76
C ARG A 69 2.02 -5.57 -5.71
N SER A 70 1.43 -6.59 -5.10
CA SER A 70 2.10 -7.43 -4.12
C SER A 70 2.95 -8.54 -4.77
N PRO A 71 4.21 -8.75 -4.34
CA PRO A 71 4.99 -9.92 -4.72
C PRO A 71 4.32 -11.24 -4.33
N ASP A 72 3.64 -11.28 -3.18
CA ASP A 72 2.93 -12.47 -2.68
C ASP A 72 1.77 -12.91 -3.60
N ALA A 73 1.26 -11.98 -4.41
CA ALA A 73 0.21 -12.23 -5.40
C ALA A 73 0.77 -12.46 -6.81
N ASN A 74 2.08 -12.70 -6.95
CA ASN A 74 2.79 -12.76 -8.25
C ASN A 74 2.55 -11.52 -9.11
N TYR A 75 2.43 -10.35 -8.48
CA TYR A 75 2.14 -9.07 -9.13
C TYR A 75 0.81 -9.03 -9.91
N LEU A 76 -0.10 -9.96 -9.66
CA LEU A 76 -1.44 -9.96 -10.25
C LEU A 76 -2.33 -8.92 -9.58
N ALA A 77 -3.33 -8.45 -10.33
CA ALA A 77 -4.31 -7.51 -9.82
C ALA A 77 -5.11 -8.11 -8.66
N GLY A 78 -5.03 -7.45 -7.51
CA GLY A 78 -5.63 -7.87 -6.26
C GLY A 78 -6.56 -6.80 -5.66
N PRO A 79 -7.54 -7.20 -4.85
CA PRO A 79 -8.40 -6.26 -4.13
C PRO A 79 -7.65 -5.50 -3.03
N ASP A 80 -6.43 -5.92 -2.70
CA ASP A 80 -5.55 -5.40 -1.66
C ASP A 80 -4.38 -4.58 -2.23
N ASP A 81 -4.44 -4.24 -3.52
CA ASP A 81 -3.51 -3.34 -4.19
C ASP A 81 -3.68 -1.90 -3.68
N ILE A 82 -2.57 -1.16 -3.72
CA ILE A 82 -2.53 0.23 -3.25
C ILE A 82 -2.56 1.15 -4.47
N TYR A 83 -3.63 1.92 -4.60
CA TYR A 83 -3.77 2.95 -5.62
C TYR A 83 -2.71 4.04 -5.48
N VAL A 84 -2.11 4.40 -6.62
CA VAL A 84 -1.16 5.50 -6.77
C VAL A 84 -1.73 6.52 -7.76
N SER A 85 -1.81 7.77 -7.31
CA SER A 85 -2.39 8.84 -8.12
C SER A 85 -1.46 9.28 -9.27
N PRO A 86 -2.01 9.80 -10.39
CA PRO A 86 -1.21 10.35 -11.47
C PRO A 86 -0.30 11.52 -11.06
N SER A 87 -0.66 12.25 -9.99
CA SER A 87 0.16 13.34 -9.46
C SER A 87 1.38 12.80 -8.71
N GLN A 88 1.24 11.71 -7.93
CA GLN A 88 2.38 11.05 -7.28
C GLN A 88 3.33 10.42 -8.30
N ILE A 89 2.78 9.72 -9.30
CA ILE A 89 3.58 9.13 -10.39
C ILE A 89 4.42 10.21 -11.08
N ARG A 90 3.81 11.34 -11.45
CA ARG A 90 4.53 12.46 -12.07
C ARG A 90 5.54 13.13 -11.14
N ARG A 91 5.17 13.38 -9.87
CA ARG A 91 6.03 14.09 -8.91
C ARG A 91 7.33 13.34 -8.63
N PHE A 92 7.27 12.02 -8.53
CA PHE A 92 8.42 11.17 -8.22
C PHE A 92 9.00 10.48 -9.46
N ALA A 93 8.52 10.81 -10.66
CA ALA A 93 8.89 10.19 -11.93
C ALA A 93 8.83 8.65 -11.90
N LEU A 94 7.82 8.10 -11.18
CA LEU A 94 7.65 6.66 -11.00
C LEU A 94 7.37 5.99 -12.34
N ARG A 95 7.91 4.78 -12.51
CA ARG A 95 7.68 3.92 -13.66
C ARG A 95 7.21 2.55 -13.22
N THR A 96 6.59 1.82 -14.15
CA THR A 96 6.28 0.41 -13.93
C THR A 96 7.56 -0.35 -13.60
N GLY A 97 7.54 -1.08 -12.49
CA GLY A 97 8.70 -1.81 -11.96
C GLY A 97 9.37 -1.14 -10.74
N ASP A 98 9.08 0.13 -10.44
CA ASP A 98 9.61 0.77 -9.24
C ASP A 98 9.00 0.15 -7.98
N THR A 99 9.83 -0.21 -7.01
CA THR A 99 9.37 -0.62 -5.68
C THR A 99 9.13 0.63 -4.85
N VAL A 100 7.92 0.78 -4.31
CA VAL A 100 7.55 1.94 -3.49
C VAL A 100 7.12 1.47 -2.11
N GLU A 101 7.69 2.10 -1.09
CA GLU A 101 7.27 1.99 0.30
C GLU A 101 6.71 3.35 0.72
N GLY A 102 5.57 3.36 1.41
CA GLY A 102 4.99 4.62 1.87
C GLY A 102 3.76 4.48 2.74
N HIS A 103 3.38 5.58 3.36
CA HIS A 103 2.17 5.64 4.19
C HIS A 103 0.94 5.52 3.29
N ILE A 104 0.00 4.68 3.71
CA ILE A 104 -1.25 4.43 3.01
C ILE A 104 -2.44 4.85 3.87
N ARG A 105 -3.57 5.05 3.22
CA ARG A 105 -4.86 5.27 3.87
C ARG A 105 -5.90 4.28 3.35
N SER A 106 -6.87 4.00 4.20
CA SER A 106 -8.07 3.25 3.81
C SER A 106 -8.86 3.99 2.71
N PRO A 107 -9.56 3.25 1.83
CA PRO A 107 -10.50 3.85 0.88
C PRO A 107 -11.57 4.69 1.59
N LYS A 108 -11.93 5.82 0.98
CA LYS A 108 -13.09 6.64 1.35
C LYS A 108 -14.37 6.08 0.74
N ASP A 109 -15.51 6.68 1.08
CA ASP A 109 -16.80 6.33 0.47
C ASP A 109 -16.73 6.40 -1.05
N GLY A 110 -17.01 5.26 -1.70
CA GLY A 110 -16.94 5.10 -3.16
C GLY A 110 -15.58 4.64 -3.71
N GLU A 111 -14.52 4.61 -2.89
CA GLU A 111 -13.22 4.04 -3.27
C GLU A 111 -13.16 2.54 -2.93
N ARG A 112 -12.46 1.75 -3.76
CA ARG A 112 -12.34 0.29 -3.57
C ARG A 112 -10.98 -0.17 -3.05
N TYR A 113 -9.96 0.68 -3.17
CA TYR A 113 -8.56 0.33 -2.92
C TYR A 113 -7.95 1.22 -1.85
N PHE A 114 -6.92 0.71 -1.17
CA PHE A 114 -6.05 1.56 -0.36
C PHE A 114 -5.39 2.60 -1.26
N ALA A 115 -5.12 3.79 -0.74
CA ALA A 115 -4.46 4.84 -1.50
C ALA A 115 -3.15 5.24 -0.84
N LEU A 116 -2.11 5.41 -1.65
CA LEU A 116 -0.84 5.94 -1.19
C LEU A 116 -1.04 7.40 -0.75
N LEU A 117 -0.65 7.71 0.49
CA LEU A 117 -0.71 9.06 1.04
C LEU A 117 0.63 9.78 0.86
N LYS A 118 1.72 9.13 1.27
CA LYS A 118 3.07 9.70 1.25
C LYS A 118 4.07 8.62 0.87
N VAL A 119 4.94 8.93 -0.09
CA VAL A 119 6.07 8.06 -0.45
C VAL A 119 7.16 8.22 0.60
N SER A 120 7.65 7.10 1.13
CA SER A 120 8.75 7.04 2.10
C SER A 120 10.05 6.58 1.43
N LYS A 121 10.01 5.57 0.55
CA LYS A 121 11.17 5.11 -0.22
C LYS A 121 10.77 4.70 -1.63
N ILE A 122 11.73 4.82 -2.56
CA ILE A 122 11.63 4.33 -3.94
C ILE A 122 12.87 3.48 -4.22
N ASN A 123 12.67 2.23 -4.64
CA ASN A 123 13.74 1.25 -4.86
C ASN A 123 14.73 1.19 -3.69
N PHE A 124 14.19 1.12 -2.47
CA PHE A 124 14.94 1.03 -1.20
C PHE A 124 15.77 2.27 -0.82
N GLU A 125 15.63 3.37 -1.56
CA GLU A 125 16.36 4.62 -1.34
C GLU A 125 15.40 5.78 -1.04
N ASP A 126 15.96 6.92 -0.60
CA ASP A 126 15.20 8.15 -0.43
C ASP A 126 14.61 8.61 -1.77
N PRO A 127 13.33 9.06 -1.81
CA PRO A 127 12.69 9.49 -3.05
C PRO A 127 13.46 10.56 -3.84
N GLU A 128 14.23 11.41 -3.16
CA GLU A 128 15.02 12.46 -3.80
C GLU A 128 16.20 11.90 -4.63
N ALA A 129 16.76 10.75 -4.24
CA ALA A 129 17.84 10.09 -4.99
C ALA A 129 17.38 9.61 -6.39
N THR A 130 16.08 9.37 -6.54
CA THR A 130 15.50 8.83 -7.79
C THR A 130 15.54 9.86 -8.94
N LYS A 131 15.58 11.16 -8.64
CA LYS A 131 15.58 12.23 -9.64
C LYS A 131 16.82 12.26 -10.53
N HIS A 132 17.92 11.66 -10.06
CA HIS A 132 19.21 11.66 -10.76
C HIS A 132 19.53 10.33 -11.46
N LYS A 133 18.58 9.39 -11.48
CA LYS A 133 18.83 8.06 -12.07
C LYS A 133 18.89 8.13 -13.60
N VAL A 134 19.93 7.50 -14.14
CA VAL A 134 20.09 7.29 -15.58
C VAL A 134 19.16 6.15 -16.01
N HIS A 135 18.46 6.33 -17.13
CA HIS A 135 17.59 5.28 -17.67
C HIS A 135 18.42 4.04 -18.01
N PHE A 136 17.86 2.84 -17.78
CA PHE A 136 18.57 1.57 -18.01
C PHE A 136 19.14 1.49 -19.44
N ASP A 137 18.36 1.87 -20.45
CA ASP A 137 18.78 1.89 -21.87
C ASP A 137 19.98 2.80 -22.17
N ASN A 138 20.31 3.74 -21.28
CA ASN A 138 21.43 4.66 -21.43
C ASN A 138 22.70 4.19 -20.69
N LEU A 139 22.65 3.04 -20.01
CA LEU A 139 23.81 2.44 -19.37
C LEU A 139 24.69 1.75 -20.43
N THR A 140 26.01 1.83 -20.24
CA THR A 140 26.96 1.10 -21.09
C THR A 140 26.96 -0.39 -20.67
N PRO A 141 26.70 -1.33 -21.59
CA PRO A 141 26.69 -2.77 -21.30
C PRO A 141 28.06 -3.35 -20.93
#